data_AF-W0Q6H0-F1
#
_entry.id   AF-W0Q6H0-F1
#
_cell.length_a   1.000
_cell.length_b   1.000
_cell.length_c   1.000
_cell.angle_alpha   90.00
_cell.angle_beta   90.00
_cell.angle_gamma   90.00
#
_symmetry.space_group_name_H-M   'P 1'
#
loop_
_entity.id
_entity.type
_entity.pdbx_description
1 polymer ?
#
loop_
_entity_poly.entity_id
_entity_poly.type
_entity_poly.pdbx_seq_one_letter_code
_entity_poly.pdbx_strand_id
1 'polypeptide(L)'
;MNGYSEQELEIASNIVIGQEKPLFVANKSAKNYRIPSLLTTENGIVLAAIDKHQFDNKDWGNIDLVIRRSLDNSKIGRTTKS
;
A
#
# COMPACT_ATOMS: atom_id res chain seq x y z
N MET A 1 -20.94 21.61 27.00
CA MET A 1 -20.17 20.35 27.06
C MET A 1 -20.54 19.56 25.82
N ASN A 2 -19.59 19.32 24.91
CA ASN A 2 -19.85 18.52 23.71
C ASN A 2 -19.81 17.06 24.15
N GLY A 3 -20.98 16.51 24.49
CA GLY A 3 -21.12 15.17 25.05
C GLY A 3 -21.23 14.14 23.94
N TYR A 4 -20.10 13.50 23.63
CA TYR A 4 -20.14 12.24 22.89
C TYR A 4 -20.85 11.18 23.73
N SER A 5 -21.67 10.37 23.10
CA SER A 5 -22.31 9.21 23.71
C SER A 5 -21.28 8.13 24.08
N GLU A 6 -21.62 7.28 25.05
CA GLU A 6 -20.79 6.12 25.44
C GLU A 6 -20.46 5.21 24.24
N GLN A 7 -21.38 5.11 23.28
CA GLN A 7 -21.19 4.34 22.05
C GLN A 7 -20.13 4.96 21.13
N GLU A 8 -20.10 6.30 21.02
CA GLU A 8 -19.06 7.00 20.25
C GLU A 8 -17.69 6.85 20.92
N LEU A 9 -17.63 6.86 22.26
CA LEU A 9 -16.41 6.61 23.01
C LEU A 9 -15.91 5.16 22.86
N GLU A 10 -16.82 4.19 22.87
CA GLU A 10 -16.50 2.77 22.64
C GLU A 10 -15.98 2.54 21.22
N ILE A 11 -16.65 3.11 20.21
CA ILE A 11 -16.19 3.06 18.81
C ILE A 11 -14.80 3.66 18.70
N ALA A 12 -14.57 4.86 19.26
CA ALA A 12 -13.27 5.53 19.20
C ALA A 12 -12.15 4.72 19.86
N SER A 13 -12.45 4.04 20.97
CA SER A 13 -11.49 3.19 21.68
C SER A 13 -11.11 1.90 20.92
N ASN A 14 -11.99 1.43 20.02
CA ASN A 14 -11.80 0.23 19.22
C ASN A 14 -11.22 0.51 17.82
N ILE A 15 -10.94 1.77 17.48
CA ILE A 15 -10.27 2.12 16.22
C ILE A 15 -8.78 1.78 16.37
N VAL A 16 -8.36 0.70 15.71
CA VAL A 16 -6.94 0.38 15.52
C VAL A 16 -6.49 0.97 14.18
N ILE A 17 -5.86 2.15 14.21
CA ILE A 17 -5.15 2.66 13.03
C ILE A 17 -3.80 1.95 12.96
N GLY A 18 -3.66 1.07 11.96
CA GLY A 18 -2.38 0.43 11.68
C GLY A 18 -1.29 1.45 11.35
N GLN A 19 -0.05 1.18 11.76
CA GLN A 19 1.09 2.01 11.36
C GLN A 19 1.26 1.96 9.83
N GLU A 20 1.41 3.12 9.19
CA GLU A 20 1.69 3.19 7.76
C GLU A 20 3.01 2.50 7.46
N LYS A 21 3.00 1.62 6.46
CA LYS A 21 4.22 0.96 5.96
C LYS A 21 4.27 1.08 4.44
N PRO A 22 5.31 1.72 3.87
CA PRO A 22 5.39 1.88 2.42
C PRO A 22 5.65 0.53 1.76
N LEU A 23 4.83 0.20 0.76
CA LEU A 23 5.00 -1.01 -0.05
C LEU A 23 6.11 -0.80 -1.06
N PHE A 24 6.12 0.30 -1.79
CA PHE A 24 7.16 0.63 -2.77
C PHE A 24 7.95 1.84 -2.28
N VAL A 25 9.27 1.74 -2.28
CA VAL A 25 10.18 2.78 -1.75
C VAL A 25 11.22 3.10 -2.81
N ALA A 26 11.38 4.39 -3.08
CA ALA A 26 12.38 4.89 -4.01
C ALA A 26 13.79 4.41 -3.63
N ASN A 27 14.58 4.07 -4.64
CA ASN A 27 15.96 3.59 -4.48
C ASN A 27 16.79 3.92 -5.74
N LYS A 28 18.01 3.39 -5.84
CA LYS A 28 18.90 3.68 -6.98
C LYS A 28 18.35 3.25 -8.35
N SER A 29 17.52 2.22 -8.41
CA SER A 29 16.89 1.71 -9.64
C SER A 29 15.43 2.12 -9.81
N ALA A 30 14.90 2.97 -8.93
CA ALA A 30 13.54 3.50 -9.03
C ALA A 30 13.48 4.83 -8.29
N LYS A 31 13.51 5.94 -9.03
CA LYS A 31 13.45 7.27 -8.43
C LYS A 31 12.08 7.59 -7.86
N ASN A 32 11.02 7.00 -8.41
CA ASN A 32 9.67 7.24 -7.94
C ASN A 32 8.72 6.07 -8.23
N TYR A 33 7.62 6.04 -7.50
CA TYR A 33 6.50 5.13 -7.72
C TYR A 33 5.18 5.90 -7.71
N ARG A 34 4.33 5.70 -8.72
CA ARG A 34 3.07 6.46 -8.88
C ARG A 34 1.94 5.58 -9.39
N ILE A 35 0.73 6.13 -9.33
CA ILE A 35 -0.50 5.51 -9.83
C ILE A 35 -0.76 4.15 -9.15
N PRO A 36 -0.97 4.12 -7.81
CA PRO A 36 -1.21 2.88 -7.10
C PRO A 36 -2.56 2.29 -7.48
N SER A 37 -2.59 0.96 -7.63
CA SER A 37 -3.81 0.17 -7.77
C SER A 37 -3.77 -1.03 -6.82
N LEU A 38 -4.91 -1.36 -6.24
CA LEU A 38 -5.08 -2.48 -5.32
C LEU A 38 -6.25 -3.35 -5.78
N LEU A 39 -6.01 -4.65 -5.90
CA LEU A 39 -7.00 -5.64 -6.28
C LEU A 39 -6.96 -6.83 -5.32
N THR A 40 -8.11 -7.22 -4.80
CA THR A 40 -8.27 -8.47 -4.04
C THR A 40 -9.02 -9.47 -4.90
N THR A 41 -8.45 -10.66 -5.07
CA THR A 41 -9.09 -11.76 -5.79
C THR A 41 -10.16 -12.44 -4.91
N GLU A 42 -11.05 -13.21 -5.53
CA GLU A 42 -12.10 -13.95 -4.81
C GLU A 42 -11.54 -14.92 -3.76
N ASN A 43 -10.36 -15.49 -4.00
CA ASN A 43 -9.67 -16.38 -3.05
C ASN A 43 -8.75 -15.65 -2.05
N GLY A 44 -8.89 -14.33 -1.90
CA GLY A 44 -8.24 -13.55 -0.84
C GLY A 44 -6.78 -13.14 -1.11
N ILE A 45 -6.30 -13.29 -2.35
CA ILE A 45 -4.97 -12.80 -2.75
C ILE A 45 -5.07 -11.30 -3.01
N VAL A 46 -4.15 -10.52 -2.44
CA VAL A 46 -4.09 -9.07 -2.68
C VAL A 46 -2.94 -8.74 -3.61
N LEU A 47 -3.22 -8.01 -4.69
CA LEU A 47 -2.26 -7.50 -5.66
C LEU A 47 -2.16 -5.98 -5.51
N ALA A 48 -0.94 -5.49 -5.28
CA ALA A 48 -0.63 -4.06 -5.38
C ALA A 48 0.20 -3.83 -6.65
N ALA A 49 -0.37 -3.09 -7.60
CA ALA A 49 0.29 -2.69 -8.84
C ALA A 49 0.62 -1.20 -8.79
N ILE A 50 1.75 -0.80 -9.36
CA ILE A 50 2.20 0.59 -9.35
C ILE A 50 3.18 0.84 -10.51
N ASP A 51 3.21 2.07 -11.01
CA ASP A 51 4.22 2.51 -11.98
C ASP A 51 5.56 2.71 -11.27
N LYS A 52 6.61 2.07 -11.75
CA LYS A 52 7.99 2.26 -11.30
C LYS A 52 8.72 3.19 -12.28
N HIS A 53 8.91 4.43 -11.86
CA HIS A 53 9.65 5.40 -12.66
C HIS A 53 11.14 5.29 -12.36
N GLN A 54 11.92 5.00 -13.39
CA GLN A 54 13.36 4.76 -13.24
C GLN A 54 14.14 6.07 -13.00
N PHE A 55 13.72 7.20 -13.59
CA PHE A 55 14.54 8.41 -13.67
C PHE A 55 13.90 9.69 -13.13
N ASP A 56 12.61 9.93 -13.38
CA ASP A 56 11.92 11.15 -12.96
C ASP A 56 10.44 10.90 -12.63
N ASN A 57 9.68 11.98 -12.40
CA ASN A 57 8.26 11.90 -12.01
C ASN A 57 7.31 12.18 -13.17
N LYS A 58 7.77 12.16 -14.43
CA LYS A 58 6.92 12.50 -15.57
C LYS A 58 6.06 11.31 -15.96
N ASP A 59 4.94 11.57 -16.62
CA ASP A 59 4.01 10.55 -17.10
C ASP A 59 4.49 9.88 -18.41
N TRP A 60 5.80 9.87 -18.67
CA TRP A 60 6.44 9.28 -19.85
C TRP A 60 7.89 8.88 -19.55
N GLY A 61 8.49 8.06 -20.42
CA GLY A 61 9.88 7.60 -20.32
C GLY A 61 10.00 6.12 -19.97
N ASN A 62 11.04 5.76 -19.22
CA ASN A 62 11.23 4.37 -18.76
C ASN A 62 10.43 4.11 -17.48
N ILE A 63 9.22 3.57 -17.68
CA ILE A 63 8.25 3.28 -16.63
C ILE A 63 7.92 1.79 -16.72
N ASP A 64 8.29 1.04 -15.67
CA ASP A 64 7.95 -0.38 -15.57
C ASP A 64 6.63 -0.53 -14.80
N LEU A 65 5.74 -1.44 -15.23
CA LEU A 65 4.67 -1.93 -14.37
C LEU A 65 5.24 -2.95 -13.38
N VAL A 66 5.10 -2.69 -12.08
CA VAL A 66 5.52 -3.64 -11.04
C VAL A 66 4.38 -4.05 -10.13
N ILE A 67 4.41 -5.29 -9.68
CA ILE A 67 3.34 -5.89 -8.86
C ILE A 67 3.96 -6.54 -7.62
N ARG A 68 3.31 -6.36 -6.47
CA ARG A 68 3.53 -7.17 -5.26
C ARG A 68 2.25 -7.92 -4.90
N ARG A 69 2.43 -9.11 -4.32
CA ARG A 69 1.33 -10.00 -3.94
C ARG A 69 1.39 -10.34 -2.46
N SER A 70 0.24 -10.30 -1.79
CA SER A 70 0.01 -10.95 -0.49
C SER A 70 -0.87 -12.19 -0.68
N LEU A 71 -0.53 -13.29 -0.02
CA LEU A 71 -1.28 -14.54 -0.07
C LEU A 71 -2.23 -14.74 1.13
N ASP A 72 -2.10 -13.91 2.16
CA ASP A 72 -2.76 -14.13 3.46
C ASP A 72 -3.70 -13.00 3.86
N ASN A 73 -4.11 -12.15 2.91
CA ASN A 73 -4.91 -10.93 3.10
C ASN A 73 -4.37 -9.97 4.20
N SER A 74 -3.20 -10.27 4.79
CA SER A 74 -2.79 -9.68 6.05
C SER A 74 -1.53 -8.85 5.90
N LYS A 75 -0.61 -9.17 4.97
CA LYS A 75 0.62 -8.38 4.76
C LYS A 75 1.15 -8.45 3.33
N ILE A 76 1.10 -7.33 2.60
CA ILE A 76 1.93 -7.16 1.40
C ILE A 76 3.38 -6.90 1.87
N GLY A 77 4.09 -7.97 2.23
CA GLY A 77 5.45 -7.94 2.76
C GLY A 77 6.52 -7.87 1.68
N ARG A 78 7.67 -7.28 2.03
CA ARG A 78 8.87 -7.11 1.19
C ARG A 78 9.34 -8.44 0.61
N THR A 79 9.40 -8.57 -0.72
CA THR A 79 10.13 -9.67 -1.38
C THR A 79 11.63 -9.43 -1.22
N THR A 80 12.29 -10.12 -0.29
CA THR A 80 13.73 -10.37 -0.36
C THR A 80 13.92 -11.80 -0.85
N LYS A 81 14.49 -11.96 -2.05
CA LYS A 81 15.06 -13.24 -2.49
C LYS A 81 16.20 -13.61 -1.53
N SER A 82 16.16 -14.82 -0.98
CA SER A 82 17.30 -15.53 -0.40
C SER A 82 18.36 -15.84 -1.47
#